data_AF-A0A522IHH7-F1
#
_entry.id   AF-A0A522IHH7-F1
#
_cell.length_a   1.000
_cell.length_b   1.000
_cell.length_c   1.000
_cell.angle_alpha   90.00
_cell.angle_beta   90.00
_cell.angle_gamma   90.00
#
_symmetry.space_group_name_H-M   'P 1'
#
loop_
_entity.id
_entity.type
_entity.pdbx_description
1 polymer ?
#
loop_
_entity_poly.entity_id
_entity_poly.type
_entity_poly.pdbx_seq_one_letter_code
_entity_poly.pdbx_strand_id
1 'polypeptide(L)'
;MDNFLTFLAGGLLQYSWWQIIIVTLVLTHITILGVTIFLHRSQTHRGLDLHPAVMHFFRFWLWLTTGMVTKEWVAIHRKHHAKCEREGDPHSPVIYGIGKVFFQGAELYRQEAANAETLKRYGHGTPDDWLEQHVYARHSVLGVFIMLGLDLAMFGVLGLTVWAVQMAWIPFWAAGVVNGIGHWWGYRNYATPDTSTNVIPWGLIIGGEELHNNHHAHGTSAKFSTKWWEFDVGWGYIRILSALHLATIRRVAPKIRLEPATAAVSIQTLDGVILHRYEILARYTDLVKKAASEELAKLKPLRAREEVNRRWASLKRVRRLISRADDSQLE
;
A
#
# COMPACT_ATOMS: atom_id res chain seq x y z
N MET A 1 -33.48 -3.94 -36.57
CA MET A 1 -32.12 -4.48 -36.61
C MET A 1 -31.11 -3.38 -36.30
N ASP A 2 -31.26 -2.22 -36.94
CA ASP A 2 -30.37 -1.06 -36.77
C ASP A 2 -30.26 -0.57 -35.33
N ASN A 3 -31.36 -0.36 -34.61
CA ASN A 3 -31.34 0.07 -33.20
C ASN A 3 -30.61 -0.93 -32.28
N PHE A 4 -30.69 -2.22 -32.57
CA PHE A 4 -30.01 -3.25 -31.79
C PHE A 4 -28.50 -3.25 -32.06
N LEU A 5 -28.09 -3.13 -33.32
CA LEU A 5 -26.67 -3.04 -33.70
C LEU A 5 -26.03 -1.75 -33.20
N THR A 6 -26.74 -0.62 -33.25
CA THR A 6 -26.29 0.66 -32.68
C THR A 6 -26.11 0.56 -31.16
N PHE A 7 -27.06 -0.06 -30.45
CA PHE A 7 -26.91 -0.32 -29.02
C PHE A 7 -25.72 -1.23 -28.72
N LEU A 8 -25.54 -2.33 -29.47
CA LEU A 8 -24.38 -3.20 -29.25
C LEU A 8 -23.04 -2.48 -29.50
N ALA A 9 -23.00 -1.54 -30.44
CA ALA A 9 -21.78 -0.80 -30.77
C ALA A 9 -21.40 0.24 -29.71
N GLY A 10 -22.37 0.94 -29.10
CA GLY A 10 -22.09 2.11 -28.25
C GLY A 10 -22.87 2.18 -26.93
N GLY A 11 -23.73 1.21 -26.65
CA GLY A 11 -24.62 1.18 -25.48
C GLY A 11 -25.62 2.34 -25.46
N LEU A 12 -26.10 2.69 -24.27
CA LEU A 12 -27.00 3.83 -24.09
C LEU A 12 -26.29 5.19 -24.27
N LEU A 13 -24.98 5.25 -24.02
CA LEU A 13 -24.23 6.51 -24.03
C LEU A 13 -23.68 6.90 -25.40
N GLN A 14 -23.48 5.91 -26.29
CA GLN A 14 -22.92 6.11 -27.64
C GLN A 14 -21.59 6.89 -27.61
N TYR A 15 -20.77 6.61 -26.60
CA TYR A 15 -19.48 7.27 -26.40
C TYR A 15 -18.44 6.80 -27.42
N SER A 16 -17.59 7.75 -27.83
CA SER A 16 -16.39 7.46 -28.59
C SER A 16 -15.33 6.77 -27.72
N TRP A 17 -14.37 6.09 -28.36
CA TRP A 17 -13.37 5.26 -27.67
C TRP A 17 -12.58 6.01 -26.58
N TRP A 18 -12.22 7.28 -26.80
CA TRP A 18 -11.45 8.06 -25.82
C TRP A 18 -12.30 8.46 -24.61
N GLN A 19 -13.61 8.70 -24.80
CA GLN A 19 -14.53 8.96 -23.70
C GLN A 19 -14.67 7.71 -22.82
N ILE A 20 -14.76 6.52 -23.43
CA ILE A 20 -14.79 5.25 -22.70
C ILE A 20 -13.53 5.06 -21.86
N ILE A 21 -12.34 5.39 -22.41
CA ILE A 21 -11.08 5.33 -21.65
C ILE A 21 -11.12 6.26 -20.44
N ILE A 22 -11.54 7.52 -20.62
CA ILE A 22 -11.62 8.48 -19.52
C ILE A 22 -12.58 8.00 -18.44
N VAL A 23 -13.77 7.53 -18.83
CA VAL A 23 -14.75 7.00 -17.86
C VAL A 23 -14.17 5.81 -17.12
N THR A 24 -13.55 4.86 -17.84
CA THR A 24 -12.91 3.68 -17.22
C THR A 24 -11.87 4.09 -16.19
N LEU A 25 -10.99 5.05 -16.53
CA LEU A 25 -9.97 5.57 -15.62
C LEU A 25 -10.58 6.26 -14.39
N VAL A 26 -11.69 6.99 -14.55
CA VAL A 26 -12.40 7.60 -13.42
C VAL A 26 -13.01 6.53 -12.51
N LEU A 27 -13.66 5.51 -13.07
CA LEU A 27 -14.28 4.43 -12.31
C LEU A 27 -13.24 3.62 -11.52
N THR A 28 -12.11 3.29 -12.14
CA THR A 28 -11.01 2.60 -11.46
C THR A 28 -10.31 3.48 -10.43
N HIS A 29 -10.21 4.79 -10.67
CA HIS A 29 -9.70 5.74 -9.68
C HIS A 29 -10.60 5.82 -8.44
N ILE A 30 -11.93 5.88 -8.60
CA ILE A 30 -12.84 5.83 -7.43
C ILE A 30 -12.65 4.51 -6.67
N THR A 31 -12.44 3.41 -7.39
CA THR A 31 -12.19 2.09 -6.79
C THR A 31 -10.91 2.09 -5.96
N ILE A 32 -9.80 2.63 -6.47
CA ILE A 32 -8.58 2.73 -5.66
C ILE A 32 -8.76 3.66 -4.45
N LEU A 33 -9.52 4.75 -4.59
CA LEU A 33 -9.83 5.64 -3.46
C LEU A 33 -10.59 4.90 -2.36
N GLY A 34 -11.49 3.99 -2.73
CA GLY A 34 -12.17 3.10 -1.77
C GLY A 34 -11.18 2.16 -1.06
N VAL A 35 -10.24 1.56 -1.78
CA VAL A 35 -9.22 0.69 -1.16
C VAL A 35 -8.31 1.50 -0.23
N THR A 36 -7.74 2.61 -0.69
CA THR A 36 -6.77 3.39 0.08
C THR A 36 -7.41 4.12 1.27
N ILE A 37 -8.49 4.86 1.09
CA ILE A 37 -9.06 5.72 2.13
C ILE A 37 -9.92 4.91 3.10
N PHE A 38 -10.82 4.08 2.56
CA PHE A 38 -11.78 3.33 3.37
C PHE A 38 -11.19 2.03 3.90
N LEU A 39 -10.81 1.06 3.06
CA LEU A 39 -10.34 -0.24 3.56
C LEU A 39 -9.00 -0.15 4.29
N HIS A 40 -8.03 0.55 3.70
CA HIS A 40 -6.67 0.58 4.19
C HIS A 40 -6.48 1.56 5.35
N ARG A 41 -6.60 2.86 5.11
CA ARG A 41 -6.29 3.88 6.12
C ARG A 41 -7.33 3.95 7.23
N SER A 42 -8.62 3.79 6.91
CA SER A 42 -9.70 3.88 7.90
C SER A 42 -9.98 2.56 8.59
N GLN A 43 -10.48 1.54 7.88
CA GLN A 43 -10.95 0.30 8.50
C GLN A 43 -9.81 -0.55 9.06
N THR A 44 -8.70 -0.69 8.33
CA THR A 44 -7.58 -1.51 8.77
C THR A 44 -6.78 -0.82 9.86
N HIS A 45 -6.30 0.40 9.60
CA HIS A 45 -5.28 1.06 10.42
C HIS A 45 -5.77 2.15 11.36
N ARG A 46 -7.04 2.55 11.26
CA ARG A 46 -7.65 3.58 12.12
C ARG A 46 -6.88 4.91 12.12
N GLY A 47 -6.25 5.26 10.98
CA GLY A 47 -5.58 6.54 10.81
C GLY A 47 -6.56 7.70 10.69
N LEU A 48 -7.77 7.42 10.23
CA LEU A 48 -8.89 8.36 10.14
C LEU A 48 -10.23 7.67 10.38
N ASP A 49 -11.18 8.45 10.87
CA ASP A 49 -12.59 8.08 10.88
C ASP A 49 -13.31 8.83 9.77
N LEU A 50 -14.16 8.11 9.03
CA LEU A 50 -14.96 8.65 7.95
C LEU A 50 -16.39 8.87 8.42
N HIS A 51 -17.05 9.89 7.89
CA HIS A 51 -18.48 10.08 8.08
C HIS A 51 -19.27 8.86 7.54
N PRO A 52 -20.35 8.42 8.20
CA PRO A 52 -21.10 7.22 7.80
C PRO A 52 -21.53 7.19 6.33
N ALA A 53 -21.92 8.33 5.77
CA ALA A 53 -22.26 8.43 4.34
C ALA A 53 -21.07 8.09 3.41
N VAL A 54 -19.86 8.55 3.75
CA VAL A 54 -18.65 8.28 2.96
C VAL A 54 -18.21 6.83 3.14
N MET A 55 -18.30 6.30 4.37
CA MET A 55 -18.06 4.87 4.62
C MET A 55 -18.98 4.00 3.79
N HIS A 56 -20.29 4.30 3.81
CA HIS A 56 -21.28 3.55 3.05
C HIS A 56 -21.05 3.65 1.54
N PHE A 57 -20.75 4.85 1.03
CA PHE A 57 -20.43 5.06 -0.38
C PHE A 57 -19.27 4.15 -0.82
N PHE A 58 -18.13 4.20 -0.13
CA PHE A 58 -16.97 3.36 -0.50
C PHE A 58 -17.26 1.87 -0.35
N ARG A 59 -17.96 1.49 0.71
CA ARG A 59 -18.35 0.09 0.93
C ARG A 59 -19.22 -0.45 -0.20
N PHE A 60 -20.28 0.28 -0.56
CA PHE A 60 -21.16 -0.08 -1.66
C PHE A 60 -20.39 -0.09 -3.00
N TRP A 61 -19.57 0.93 -3.25
CA TRP A 61 -18.78 1.03 -4.47
C TRP A 61 -17.86 -0.16 -4.66
N LEU A 62 -17.09 -0.54 -3.63
CA LEU A 62 -16.18 -1.67 -3.69
C LEU A 62 -16.91 -3.00 -3.84
N TRP A 63 -18.05 -3.18 -3.15
CA TRP A 63 -18.89 -4.35 -3.38
C TRP A 63 -19.34 -4.44 -4.84
N LEU A 64 -19.78 -3.33 -5.44
CA LEU A 64 -20.23 -3.26 -6.82
C LEU A 64 -19.08 -3.54 -7.81
N THR A 65 -17.93 -2.89 -7.64
CA THR A 65 -16.85 -2.92 -8.65
C THR A 65 -15.82 -4.02 -8.43
N THR A 66 -15.82 -4.71 -7.29
CA THR A 66 -14.80 -5.72 -6.98
C THR A 66 -15.33 -6.95 -6.24
N GLY A 67 -16.53 -6.86 -5.64
CA GLY A 67 -17.05 -7.90 -4.75
C GLY A 67 -16.31 -8.01 -3.42
N MET A 68 -15.45 -7.05 -3.07
CA MET A 68 -14.70 -7.12 -1.81
C MET A 68 -15.61 -6.96 -0.59
N VAL A 69 -15.36 -7.81 0.41
CA VAL A 69 -16.00 -7.76 1.73
C VAL A 69 -15.06 -7.08 2.71
N THR A 70 -15.58 -6.13 3.51
CA THR A 70 -14.75 -5.27 4.36
C THR A 70 -13.95 -6.10 5.37
N LYS A 71 -14.60 -7.07 6.02
CA LYS A 71 -13.99 -7.92 7.04
C LYS A 71 -12.85 -8.77 6.50
N GLU A 72 -13.02 -9.34 5.31
CA GLU A 72 -12.00 -10.18 4.66
C GLU A 72 -10.74 -9.37 4.37
N TRP A 73 -10.89 -8.23 3.70
CA TRP A 73 -9.75 -7.39 3.33
C TRP A 73 -8.99 -6.89 4.55
N VAL A 74 -9.71 -6.37 5.55
CA VAL A 74 -9.11 -5.89 6.80
C VAL A 74 -8.39 -7.00 7.55
N ALA A 75 -8.97 -8.19 7.63
CA ALA A 75 -8.36 -9.32 8.31
C ALA A 75 -7.06 -9.77 7.63
N ILE A 76 -7.10 -9.92 6.30
CA ILE A 76 -5.95 -10.35 5.50
C ILE A 76 -4.82 -9.33 5.59
N HIS A 77 -5.14 -8.04 5.44
CA HIS A 77 -4.13 -6.98 5.49
C HIS A 77 -3.50 -6.84 6.89
N ARG A 78 -4.30 -6.96 7.95
CA ARG A 78 -3.77 -7.00 9.33
C ARG A 78 -2.92 -8.24 9.59
N LYS A 79 -3.29 -9.40 9.03
CA LYS A 79 -2.48 -10.62 9.12
C LYS A 79 -1.13 -10.42 8.43
N HIS A 80 -1.12 -9.81 7.25
CA HIS A 80 0.10 -9.43 6.54
C HIS A 80 0.99 -8.55 7.42
N HIS A 81 0.49 -7.43 7.97
CA HIS A 81 1.31 -6.62 8.87
C HIS A 81 1.82 -7.36 10.12
N ALA A 82 1.00 -8.26 10.69
CA ALA A 82 1.40 -9.03 11.87
C ALA A 82 2.43 -10.13 11.57
N LYS A 83 2.46 -10.62 10.32
CA LYS A 83 3.28 -11.75 9.88
C LYS A 83 4.19 -11.41 8.71
N CYS A 84 4.44 -10.13 8.49
CA CYS A 84 5.10 -9.63 7.28
C CYS A 84 6.41 -10.36 7.02
N GLU A 85 6.54 -10.96 5.84
CA GLU A 85 7.69 -11.77 5.40
C GLU A 85 8.03 -12.95 6.32
N ARG A 86 7.04 -13.48 7.03
CA ARG A 86 7.16 -14.67 7.90
C ARG A 86 6.06 -15.66 7.60
N GLU A 87 6.27 -16.90 8.04
CA GLU A 87 5.28 -17.95 7.88
C GLU A 87 3.90 -17.50 8.37
N GLY A 88 2.91 -17.65 7.48
CA GLY A 88 1.54 -17.19 7.69
C GLY A 88 1.21 -15.83 7.08
N ASP A 89 2.16 -15.09 6.51
CA ASP A 89 1.84 -13.94 5.64
C ASP A 89 1.01 -14.43 4.42
N PRO A 90 -0.17 -13.87 4.16
CA PRO A 90 -1.02 -14.31 3.05
C PRO A 90 -0.46 -14.00 1.66
N HIS A 91 0.48 -13.06 1.52
CA HIS A 91 0.97 -12.61 0.21
C HIS A 91 2.42 -12.10 0.23
N SER A 92 3.26 -12.69 1.08
CA SER A 92 4.71 -12.39 1.11
C SER A 92 5.40 -12.83 -0.19
N PRO A 93 6.08 -11.91 -0.92
CA PRO A 93 6.92 -12.27 -2.06
C PRO A 93 8.17 -13.04 -1.66
N VAL A 94 8.65 -12.90 -0.41
CA VAL A 94 9.78 -13.69 0.12
C VAL A 94 9.40 -15.17 0.24
N ILE A 95 8.16 -15.47 0.66
CA ILE A 95 7.69 -16.85 0.87
C ILE A 95 7.18 -17.47 -0.42
N TYR A 96 6.35 -16.74 -1.18
CA TYR A 96 5.68 -17.29 -2.36
C TYR A 96 6.40 -17.01 -3.67
N GLY A 97 7.39 -16.12 -3.67
CA GLY A 97 8.01 -15.59 -4.87
C GLY A 97 7.19 -14.49 -5.53
N ILE A 98 7.87 -13.49 -6.08
CA ILE A 98 7.25 -12.33 -6.73
C ILE A 98 6.27 -12.71 -7.84
N GLY A 99 6.60 -13.71 -8.67
CA GLY A 99 5.73 -14.14 -9.76
C GLY A 99 4.37 -14.65 -9.28
N LYS A 100 4.34 -15.38 -8.16
CA LYS A 100 3.09 -15.89 -7.59
C LYS A 100 2.27 -14.76 -6.99
N VAL A 101 2.87 -13.87 -6.20
CA VAL A 101 2.15 -12.72 -5.63
C VAL A 101 1.61 -11.80 -6.73
N PHE A 102 2.38 -11.59 -7.79
CA PHE A 102 2.01 -10.71 -8.89
C PHE A 102 0.86 -11.25 -9.75
N PHE A 103 0.93 -12.51 -10.18
CA PHE A 103 -0.06 -13.08 -11.09
C PHE A 103 -1.19 -13.84 -10.40
N GLN A 104 -1.02 -14.24 -9.13
CA GLN A 104 -1.97 -15.04 -8.37
C GLN A 104 -2.39 -14.38 -7.04
N GLY A 105 -2.20 -13.07 -6.91
CA GLY A 105 -2.56 -12.33 -5.70
C GLY A 105 -4.04 -12.40 -5.34
N ALA A 106 -4.93 -12.47 -6.33
CA ALA A 106 -6.36 -12.65 -6.12
C ALA A 106 -6.69 -14.06 -5.59
N GLU A 107 -6.00 -15.09 -6.07
CA GLU A 107 -6.12 -16.48 -5.61
C GLU A 107 -5.65 -16.60 -4.16
N LEU A 108 -4.48 -16.03 -3.85
CA LEU A 108 -3.95 -15.95 -2.48
C LEU A 108 -4.92 -15.25 -1.54
N TYR A 109 -5.49 -14.11 -1.97
CA TYR A 109 -6.55 -13.41 -1.23
C TYR A 109 -7.76 -14.30 -0.99
N ARG A 110 -8.29 -14.97 -2.02
CA ARG A 110 -9.48 -15.85 -1.88
C ARG A 110 -9.22 -17.02 -0.93
N GLN A 111 -8.02 -17.61 -0.98
CA GLN A 111 -7.61 -18.68 -0.07
C GLN A 111 -7.62 -18.20 1.39
N GLU A 112 -7.04 -17.04 1.65
CA GLU A 112 -7.01 -16.50 3.01
C GLU A 112 -8.38 -15.97 3.47
N ALA A 113 -9.21 -15.44 2.58
CA ALA A 113 -10.57 -15.01 2.89
C ALA A 113 -11.45 -16.17 3.35
N ALA A 114 -11.21 -17.39 2.85
CA ALA A 114 -11.88 -18.61 3.31
C ALA A 114 -11.40 -19.08 4.70
N ASN A 115 -10.35 -18.49 5.27
CA ASN A 115 -9.80 -18.88 6.57
C ASN A 115 -10.56 -18.21 7.73
N ALA A 116 -11.48 -18.96 8.35
CA ALA A 116 -12.28 -18.50 9.47
C ALA A 116 -11.46 -18.03 10.70
N GLU A 117 -10.29 -18.63 10.96
CA GLU A 117 -9.41 -18.21 12.05
C GLU A 117 -8.87 -16.80 11.80
N THR A 118 -8.41 -16.53 10.58
CA THR A 118 -7.93 -15.21 10.16
C THR A 118 -9.02 -14.15 10.30
N LEU A 119 -10.22 -14.44 9.79
CA LEU A 119 -11.35 -13.52 9.90
C LEU A 119 -11.74 -13.23 11.35
N LYS A 120 -11.71 -14.24 12.22
CA LYS A 120 -12.01 -14.10 13.65
C LYS A 120 -10.95 -13.29 14.38
N ARG A 121 -9.67 -13.56 14.11
CA ARG A 121 -8.54 -12.96 14.83
C ARG A 121 -8.27 -11.52 14.39
N TYR A 122 -8.29 -11.27 13.08
CA TYR A 122 -7.84 -9.99 12.51
C TYR A 122 -8.98 -9.10 12.00
N GLY A 123 -10.18 -9.64 11.77
CA GLY A 123 -11.31 -8.89 11.20
C GLY A 123 -12.13 -8.03 12.18
N HIS A 124 -11.68 -7.86 13.42
CA HIS A 124 -12.45 -7.19 14.47
C HIS A 124 -12.65 -5.68 14.21
N GLY A 125 -13.77 -5.13 14.67
CA GLY A 125 -14.13 -3.72 14.52
C GLY A 125 -14.54 -3.31 13.09
N THR A 126 -14.66 -4.25 12.16
CA THR A 126 -15.24 -3.98 10.84
C THR A 126 -16.77 -3.89 10.94
N PRO A 127 -17.44 -3.24 9.98
CA PRO A 127 -18.89 -3.17 9.98
C PRO A 127 -19.50 -4.58 10.03
N ASP A 128 -20.52 -4.75 10.86
CA ASP A 128 -21.29 -5.98 11.02
C ASP A 128 -22.80 -5.72 10.98
N ASP A 129 -23.20 -4.56 10.43
CA ASP A 129 -24.60 -4.18 10.27
C ASP A 129 -25.36 -5.06 9.28
N TRP A 130 -26.67 -4.86 9.22
CA TRP A 130 -27.57 -5.65 8.39
C TRP A 130 -27.15 -5.71 6.91
N LEU A 131 -26.68 -4.59 6.34
CA LEU A 131 -26.24 -4.55 4.94
C LEU A 131 -24.97 -5.37 4.73
N GLU A 132 -24.01 -5.29 5.65
CA GLU A 132 -22.82 -6.14 5.55
C GLU A 132 -23.21 -7.62 5.55
N GLN A 133 -24.06 -8.04 6.50
CA GLN A 133 -24.38 -9.45 6.70
C GLN A 133 -25.30 -10.04 5.60
N HIS A 134 -26.26 -9.26 5.10
CA HIS A 134 -27.32 -9.77 4.22
C HIS A 134 -27.16 -9.35 2.76
N VAL A 135 -26.35 -8.32 2.47
CA VAL A 135 -26.12 -7.84 1.11
C VAL A 135 -24.66 -8.02 0.72
N TYR A 136 -23.74 -7.33 1.39
CA TYR A 136 -22.36 -7.23 0.91
C TYR A 136 -21.58 -8.53 1.05
N ALA A 137 -21.56 -9.14 2.24
CA ALA A 137 -20.85 -10.39 2.47
C ALA A 137 -21.59 -11.58 1.84
N ARG A 138 -22.92 -11.62 1.95
CA ARG A 138 -23.73 -12.75 1.46
C ARG A 138 -23.80 -12.81 -0.08
N HIS A 139 -23.79 -11.67 -0.74
CA HIS A 139 -23.96 -11.54 -2.18
C HIS A 139 -22.81 -10.75 -2.82
N SER A 140 -21.58 -10.98 -2.40
CA SER A 140 -20.37 -10.30 -2.93
C SER A 140 -20.26 -10.38 -4.45
N VAL A 141 -20.53 -11.56 -5.02
CA VAL A 141 -20.47 -11.80 -6.47
C VAL A 141 -21.61 -11.08 -7.23
N LEU A 142 -22.73 -10.79 -6.58
CA LEU A 142 -23.85 -10.10 -7.22
C LEU A 142 -23.47 -8.68 -7.65
N GLY A 143 -22.69 -7.95 -6.83
CA GLY A 143 -22.21 -6.62 -7.19
C GLY A 143 -21.43 -6.62 -8.50
N VAL A 144 -20.51 -7.57 -8.64
CA VAL A 144 -19.69 -7.77 -9.84
C VAL A 144 -20.54 -8.01 -11.10
N PHE A 145 -21.60 -8.83 -11.00
CA PHE A 145 -22.52 -9.08 -12.12
C PHE A 145 -23.45 -7.90 -12.41
N ILE A 146 -23.87 -7.15 -11.39
CA ILE A 146 -24.60 -5.89 -11.59
C ILE A 146 -23.71 -4.91 -12.36
N MET A 147 -22.45 -4.76 -11.98
CA MET A 147 -21.51 -3.89 -12.68
C MET A 147 -21.32 -4.32 -14.14
N LEU A 148 -21.20 -5.62 -14.41
CA LEU A 148 -21.15 -6.17 -15.78
C LEU A 148 -22.38 -5.74 -16.59
N GLY A 149 -23.58 -5.90 -16.01
CA GLY A 149 -24.83 -5.49 -16.66
C GLY A 149 -24.89 -3.98 -16.93
N LEU A 150 -24.43 -3.17 -15.97
CA LEU A 150 -24.35 -1.71 -16.12
C LEU A 150 -23.38 -1.31 -17.23
N ASP A 151 -22.18 -1.88 -17.27
CA ASP A 151 -21.18 -1.56 -18.30
C ASP A 151 -21.67 -1.98 -19.70
N LEU A 152 -22.27 -3.17 -19.82
CA LEU A 152 -22.88 -3.61 -21.08
C LEU A 152 -24.04 -2.70 -21.51
N ALA A 153 -24.87 -2.25 -20.57
CA ALA A 153 -25.95 -1.33 -20.88
C ALA A 153 -25.43 0.05 -21.31
N MET A 154 -24.40 0.57 -20.65
CA MET A 154 -23.87 1.91 -20.92
C MET A 154 -23.02 1.98 -22.18
N PHE A 155 -22.22 0.94 -22.45
CA PHE A 155 -21.17 0.95 -23.48
C PHE A 155 -21.33 -0.13 -24.57
N GLY A 156 -22.40 -0.93 -24.52
CA GLY A 156 -22.60 -2.04 -25.47
C GLY A 156 -21.58 -3.15 -25.25
N VAL A 157 -21.12 -3.78 -26.33
CA VAL A 157 -20.13 -4.88 -26.26
C VAL A 157 -18.80 -4.41 -25.65
N LEU A 158 -18.42 -3.15 -25.85
CA LEU A 158 -17.22 -2.57 -25.23
C LEU A 158 -17.32 -2.50 -23.70
N GLY A 159 -18.54 -2.59 -23.15
CA GLY A 159 -18.76 -2.75 -21.71
C GLY A 159 -18.05 -3.96 -21.12
N LEU A 160 -17.85 -5.05 -21.88
CA LEU A 160 -17.05 -6.19 -21.44
C LEU A 160 -15.60 -5.79 -21.13
N THR A 161 -15.01 -4.93 -21.97
CA THR A 161 -13.64 -4.46 -21.80
C THR A 161 -13.53 -3.52 -20.61
N VAL A 162 -14.47 -2.59 -20.47
CA VAL A 162 -14.55 -1.68 -19.30
C VAL A 162 -14.63 -2.50 -18.01
N TRP A 163 -15.55 -3.45 -17.96
CA TRP A 163 -15.72 -4.34 -16.83
C TRP A 163 -14.46 -5.16 -16.53
N ALA A 164 -13.83 -5.76 -17.54
CA ALA A 164 -12.62 -6.55 -17.37
C ALA A 164 -11.46 -5.73 -16.80
N VAL A 165 -11.29 -4.48 -17.26
CA VAL A 165 -10.29 -3.55 -16.70
C VAL A 165 -10.57 -3.26 -15.24
N GLN A 166 -11.83 -3.03 -14.85
CA GLN A 166 -12.19 -2.81 -13.44
C GLN A 166 -11.88 -4.03 -12.57
N MET A 167 -12.23 -5.24 -13.03
CA MET A 167 -11.96 -6.48 -12.29
C MET A 167 -10.46 -6.75 -12.13
N ALA A 168 -9.66 -6.43 -13.15
CA ALA A 168 -8.21 -6.63 -13.12
C ALA A 168 -7.47 -5.55 -12.33
N TRP A 169 -8.08 -4.38 -12.11
CA TRP A 169 -7.40 -3.18 -11.58
C TRP A 169 -6.79 -3.41 -10.20
N ILE A 170 -7.60 -3.84 -9.23
CA ILE A 170 -7.13 -4.05 -7.85
C ILE A 170 -6.16 -5.25 -7.74
N PRO A 171 -6.44 -6.42 -8.33
CA PRO A 171 -5.47 -7.52 -8.35
C PRO A 171 -4.10 -7.11 -8.91
N PHE A 172 -4.08 -6.37 -10.02
CA PHE A 172 -2.82 -5.91 -10.62
C PHE A 172 -2.11 -4.88 -9.73
N TRP A 173 -2.79 -3.78 -9.39
CA TRP A 173 -2.15 -2.67 -8.69
C TRP A 173 -1.91 -2.94 -7.21
N ALA A 174 -2.90 -3.46 -6.48
CA ALA A 174 -2.75 -3.67 -5.04
C ALA A 174 -1.98 -4.97 -4.73
N ALA A 175 -2.36 -6.11 -5.33
CA ALA A 175 -1.67 -7.36 -5.03
C ALA A 175 -0.33 -7.45 -5.78
N GLY A 176 -0.30 -7.15 -7.09
CA GLY A 176 0.93 -7.27 -7.86
C GLY A 176 1.93 -6.14 -7.63
N VAL A 177 1.51 -4.89 -7.73
CA VAL A 177 2.43 -3.75 -7.60
C VAL A 177 2.71 -3.41 -6.14
N VAL A 178 1.69 -3.14 -5.32
CA VAL A 178 1.91 -2.71 -3.92
C VAL A 178 2.44 -3.85 -3.05
N ASN A 179 1.74 -4.99 -2.98
CA ASN A 179 2.17 -6.11 -2.13
C ASN A 179 3.29 -6.93 -2.77
N GLY A 180 3.29 -7.08 -4.10
CA GLY A 180 4.37 -7.76 -4.82
C GLY A 180 5.62 -6.89 -4.94
N ILE A 181 5.62 -5.93 -5.87
CA ILE A 181 6.79 -5.09 -6.15
C ILE A 181 7.19 -4.28 -4.91
N GLY A 182 6.23 -3.73 -4.16
CA GLY A 182 6.51 -2.97 -2.95
C GLY A 182 7.19 -3.78 -1.85
N HIS A 183 7.17 -5.11 -1.85
CA HIS A 183 7.96 -5.95 -0.93
C HIS A 183 9.20 -6.59 -1.58
N TRP A 184 9.50 -6.22 -2.82
CA TRP A 184 10.56 -6.82 -3.63
C TRP A 184 11.59 -5.79 -4.10
N TRP A 185 11.16 -4.61 -4.52
CA TRP A 185 12.02 -3.63 -5.15
C TRP A 185 11.50 -2.18 -5.03
N GLY A 186 12.37 -1.29 -4.59
CA GLY A 186 12.12 0.14 -4.49
C GLY A 186 13.13 0.81 -3.58
N TYR A 187 12.84 2.04 -3.17
CA TYR A 187 13.66 2.76 -2.18
C TYR A 187 13.03 2.68 -0.78
N ARG A 188 13.82 2.96 0.25
CA ARG A 188 13.35 2.95 1.65
C ARG A 188 13.71 4.27 2.33
N ASN A 189 12.75 4.85 3.06
CA ASN A 189 13.00 5.97 3.95
C ASN A 189 13.24 5.54 5.39
N TYR A 190 12.71 4.36 5.76
CA TYR A 190 12.72 3.84 7.12
C TYR A 190 13.34 2.44 7.13
N ALA A 191 14.17 2.18 8.14
CA ALA A 191 14.77 0.88 8.40
C ALA A 191 13.79 -0.03 9.16
N THR A 192 12.66 -0.38 8.52
CA THR A 192 11.72 -1.39 9.05
C THR A 192 12.36 -2.79 9.01
N PRO A 193 11.93 -3.74 9.85
CA PRO A 193 12.47 -5.09 9.85
C PRO A 193 11.94 -5.97 8.70
N ASP A 194 10.94 -5.53 7.95
CA ASP A 194 10.37 -6.17 6.76
C ASP A 194 11.04 -5.69 5.45
N THR A 195 10.66 -6.28 4.30
CA THR A 195 11.17 -5.94 2.96
C THR A 195 10.39 -4.84 2.24
N SER A 196 9.50 -4.11 2.91
CA SER A 196 8.68 -3.08 2.26
C SER A 196 9.52 -1.92 1.67
N THR A 197 9.14 -1.45 0.50
CA THR A 197 9.83 -0.43 -0.28
C THR A 197 8.80 0.52 -0.88
N ASN A 198 9.22 1.74 -1.17
CA ASN A 198 8.43 2.71 -1.89
C ASN A 198 8.68 2.58 -3.40
N VAL A 199 7.62 2.58 -4.21
CA VAL A 199 7.68 2.32 -5.67
C VAL A 199 7.09 3.46 -6.48
N ILE A 200 7.89 4.48 -6.80
CA ILE A 200 7.44 5.61 -7.63
C ILE A 200 7.43 5.25 -9.12
N PRO A 201 6.61 5.91 -9.98
CA PRO A 201 5.82 7.13 -9.74
C PRO A 201 4.30 6.91 -9.74
N TRP A 202 3.80 5.78 -9.23
CA TRP A 202 2.41 5.36 -9.43
C TRP A 202 1.36 6.10 -8.58
N GLY A 203 1.75 7.08 -7.76
CA GLY A 203 0.86 7.74 -6.79
C GLY A 203 -0.40 8.37 -7.34
N LEU A 204 -0.38 8.80 -8.61
CA LEU A 204 -1.59 9.27 -9.28
C LEU A 204 -2.61 8.15 -9.55
N ILE A 205 -2.11 6.96 -9.87
CA ILE A 205 -2.91 5.80 -10.28
C ILE A 205 -3.38 4.99 -9.08
N ILE A 206 -2.52 4.87 -8.06
CA ILE A 206 -2.79 3.99 -6.91
C ILE A 206 -3.01 4.73 -5.58
N GLY A 207 -3.22 6.04 -5.63
CA GLY A 207 -3.69 6.79 -4.45
C GLY A 207 -2.64 7.00 -3.35
N GLY A 208 -1.35 6.83 -3.63
CA GLY A 208 -0.26 6.94 -2.64
C GLY A 208 0.11 5.61 -1.97
N GLU A 209 -0.57 4.51 -2.30
CA GLU A 209 -0.30 3.15 -1.79
C GLU A 209 1.10 2.65 -2.13
N GLU A 210 1.76 3.24 -3.12
CA GLU A 210 3.13 2.91 -3.50
C GLU A 210 4.17 3.33 -2.46
N LEU A 211 3.80 4.19 -1.50
CA LEU A 211 4.65 4.64 -0.40
C LEU A 211 4.64 3.61 0.73
N HIS A 212 4.89 2.35 0.37
CA HIS A 212 4.64 1.18 1.20
C HIS A 212 5.63 1.06 2.36
N ASN A 213 6.90 1.41 2.18
CA ASN A 213 7.88 1.44 3.29
C ASN A 213 7.51 2.49 4.34
N ASN A 214 7.02 3.65 3.91
CA ASN A 214 6.56 4.69 4.84
C ASN A 214 5.35 4.20 5.63
N HIS A 215 4.44 3.51 4.95
CA HIS A 215 3.26 2.89 5.54
C HIS A 215 3.65 1.82 6.56
N HIS A 216 4.50 0.85 6.22
CA HIS A 216 4.96 -0.18 7.16
C HIS A 216 5.70 0.38 8.38
N ALA A 217 6.44 1.48 8.22
CA ALA A 217 7.06 2.16 9.35
C ALA A 217 6.04 2.82 10.30
N HIS A 218 4.95 3.35 9.75
CA HIS A 218 3.94 4.12 10.47
C HIS A 218 2.51 3.73 10.09
N GLY A 219 2.15 2.45 10.25
CA GLY A 219 0.91 1.89 9.69
C GLY A 219 -0.37 2.60 10.12
N THR A 220 -0.41 3.16 11.33
CA THR A 220 -1.59 3.92 11.81
C THR A 220 -1.68 5.35 11.28
N SER A 221 -0.73 5.83 10.48
CA SER A 221 -0.76 7.18 9.89
C SER A 221 -1.78 7.25 8.75
N ALA A 222 -2.65 8.26 8.75
CA ALA A 222 -3.53 8.55 7.61
C ALA A 222 -2.79 9.09 6.38
N LYS A 223 -1.52 9.49 6.56
CA LYS A 223 -0.67 10.05 5.52
C LYS A 223 0.52 9.11 5.29
N PHE A 224 0.73 8.69 4.05
CA PHE A 224 1.83 7.81 3.66
C PHE A 224 3.06 8.60 3.18
N SER A 225 2.89 9.81 2.61
CA SER A 225 4.05 10.61 2.21
C SER A 225 4.81 11.22 3.39
N THR A 226 6.12 11.01 3.36
CA THR A 226 7.11 11.55 4.30
C THR A 226 7.96 12.63 3.63
N LYS A 227 8.40 12.41 2.39
CA LYS A 227 9.21 13.39 1.64
C LYS A 227 8.31 14.35 0.85
N TRP A 228 8.82 15.54 0.54
CA TRP A 228 8.05 16.59 -0.13
C TRP A 228 7.70 16.26 -1.59
N TRP A 229 8.50 15.39 -2.24
CA TRP A 229 8.33 14.95 -3.63
C TRP A 229 7.49 13.67 -3.76
N GLU A 230 7.09 13.07 -2.63
CA GLU A 230 6.22 11.88 -2.61
C GLU A 230 4.75 12.31 -2.77
N PHE A 231 4.10 11.79 -3.80
CA PHE A 231 2.72 12.13 -4.14
C PHE A 231 1.73 11.18 -3.47
N ASP A 232 1.10 11.64 -2.39
CA ASP A 232 0.03 10.90 -1.71
C ASP A 232 -1.33 11.50 -2.10
N VAL A 233 -1.92 10.97 -3.18
CA VAL A 233 -3.23 11.43 -3.67
C VAL A 233 -4.34 11.11 -2.68
N GLY A 234 -4.29 9.95 -2.00
CA GLY A 234 -5.23 9.59 -0.95
C GLY A 234 -5.25 10.61 0.18
N TRP A 235 -4.09 11.13 0.58
CA TRP A 235 -4.00 12.21 1.57
C TRP A 235 -4.65 13.51 1.08
N GLY A 236 -4.52 13.85 -0.20
CA GLY A 236 -5.22 14.97 -0.82
C GLY A 236 -6.75 14.87 -0.65
N TYR A 237 -7.32 13.71 -0.99
CA TYR A 237 -8.76 13.46 -0.79
C TYR A 237 -9.17 13.46 0.68
N ILE A 238 -8.37 12.87 1.57
CA ILE A 238 -8.62 12.90 3.02
C ILE A 238 -8.68 14.34 3.54
N ARG A 239 -7.78 15.22 3.06
CA ARG A 239 -7.76 16.64 3.41
C ARG A 239 -9.02 17.36 2.92
N ILE A 240 -9.48 17.07 1.71
CA ILE A 240 -10.74 17.62 1.17
C ILE A 240 -11.93 17.16 2.02
N LEU A 241 -12.04 15.84 2.26
CA LEU A 241 -13.11 15.29 3.09
C LEU A 241 -13.10 15.87 4.51
N SER A 242 -11.92 16.06 5.09
CA SER A 242 -11.78 16.65 6.43
C SER A 242 -12.19 18.12 6.46
N ALA A 243 -11.85 18.90 5.44
CA ALA A 243 -12.32 20.29 5.30
C ALA A 243 -13.85 20.38 5.17
N LEU A 244 -14.48 19.35 4.60
CA LEU A 244 -15.94 19.23 4.49
C LEU A 244 -16.60 18.58 5.73
N HIS A 245 -15.86 18.32 6.81
CA HIS A 245 -16.33 17.60 8.01
C HIS A 245 -16.81 16.17 7.75
N LEU A 246 -16.37 15.56 6.63
CA LEU A 246 -16.68 14.20 6.25
C LEU A 246 -15.59 13.19 6.67
N ALA A 247 -14.47 13.66 7.22
CA ALA A 247 -13.40 12.82 7.76
C ALA A 247 -12.72 13.49 8.97
N THR A 248 -12.42 12.69 9.99
CA THR A 248 -11.61 13.10 11.15
C THR A 248 -10.29 12.37 11.12
N ILE A 249 -9.20 13.09 10.87
CA ILE A 249 -7.85 12.53 10.91
C ILE A 249 -7.49 12.22 12.37
N ARG A 250 -7.14 10.97 12.67
CA ARG A 250 -6.80 10.51 14.02
C ARG A 250 -5.31 10.54 14.28
N ARG A 251 -4.52 10.10 13.30
CA ARG A 251 -3.08 9.90 13.47
C ARG A 251 -2.32 10.28 12.21
N VAL A 252 -1.18 10.89 12.42
CA VAL A 252 -0.17 11.19 11.40
C VAL A 252 1.19 10.82 11.99
N ALA A 253 2.08 10.26 11.17
CA ALA A 253 3.43 9.93 11.59
C ALA A 253 4.10 11.12 12.30
N PRO A 254 4.69 10.90 13.49
CA PRO A 254 5.30 11.96 14.26
C PRO A 254 6.57 12.47 13.56
N LYS A 255 6.77 13.79 13.53
CA LYS A 255 7.99 14.39 12.98
C LYS A 255 9.06 14.47 14.06
N ILE A 256 10.27 14.00 13.77
CA ILE A 256 11.41 14.23 14.66
C ILE A 256 11.64 15.73 14.83
N ARG A 257 11.78 16.14 16.09
CA ARG A 257 12.35 17.44 16.47
C ARG A 257 13.61 17.16 17.26
N LEU A 258 14.74 17.68 16.78
CA LEU A 258 16.01 17.58 17.48
C LEU A 258 16.12 18.74 18.45
N GLU A 259 16.38 18.43 19.71
CA GLU A 259 16.70 19.42 20.74
C GLU A 259 18.23 19.58 20.87
N PRO A 260 18.72 20.71 21.42
CA PRO A 260 20.13 20.88 21.73
C PRO A 260 20.63 19.74 22.62
N ALA A 261 21.86 19.28 22.38
CA ALA A 261 22.44 18.20 23.16
C ALA A 261 22.53 18.60 24.66
N THR A 262 21.81 17.88 25.50
CA THR A 262 21.95 17.95 26.96
C THR A 262 22.90 16.86 27.44
N ALA A 263 23.62 17.11 28.55
CA ALA A 263 24.62 16.18 29.07
C ALA A 263 24.01 14.90 29.69
N ALA A 264 22.69 14.89 29.96
CA ALA A 264 22.01 13.79 30.65
C ALA A 264 20.98 13.13 29.73
N VAL A 265 21.07 11.81 29.58
CA VAL A 265 20.02 10.99 28.96
C VAL A 265 18.82 10.96 29.89
N SER A 266 17.67 11.45 29.43
CA SER A 266 16.43 11.48 30.20
C SER A 266 15.44 10.42 29.72
N ILE A 267 14.35 10.22 30.48
CA ILE A 267 13.23 9.38 30.03
C ILE A 267 12.64 9.88 28.71
N GLN A 268 12.62 11.21 28.49
CA GLN A 268 12.16 11.82 27.25
C GLN A 268 13.08 11.46 26.07
N THR A 269 14.39 11.35 26.31
CA THR A 269 15.33 10.84 25.30
C THR A 269 15.00 9.40 24.92
N LEU A 270 14.71 8.54 25.92
CA LEU A 270 14.32 7.15 25.66
C LEU A 270 13.00 7.06 24.88
N ASP A 271 11.99 7.82 25.28
CA ASP A 271 10.69 7.89 24.59
C ASP A 271 10.86 8.34 23.14
N GLY A 272 11.68 9.38 22.91
CA GLY A 272 12.04 9.85 21.57
C GLY A 272 12.73 8.78 20.72
N VAL A 273 13.67 8.04 21.30
CA VAL A 273 14.35 6.93 20.61
C VAL A 273 13.37 5.81 20.26
N ILE A 274 12.50 5.41 21.19
CA ILE A 274 11.50 4.35 20.94
C ILE A 274 10.50 4.78 19.85
N LEU A 275 10.01 6.02 19.93
CA LEU A 275 9.03 6.58 19.00
C LEU A 275 9.60 6.71 17.58
N HIS A 276 10.85 7.12 17.46
CA HIS A 276 11.50 7.44 16.18
C HIS A 276 12.55 6.42 15.75
N ARG A 277 12.57 5.22 16.35
CA ARG A 277 13.61 4.20 16.16
C ARG A 277 13.96 3.92 14.69
N TYR A 278 12.97 3.83 13.80
CA TYR A 278 13.22 3.51 12.39
C TYR A 278 13.91 4.65 11.64
N GLU A 279 13.53 5.90 11.91
CA GLU A 279 14.16 7.07 11.31
C GLU A 279 15.56 7.31 11.92
N ILE A 280 15.74 7.08 13.22
CA ILE A 280 17.06 7.14 13.88
C ILE A 280 18.00 6.09 13.29
N LEU A 281 17.55 4.84 13.14
CA LEU A 281 18.33 3.77 12.53
C LEU A 281 18.68 4.10 11.07
N ALA A 282 17.74 4.62 10.28
CA ALA A 282 18.01 5.03 8.91
C ALA A 282 19.09 6.14 8.84
N ARG A 283 18.96 7.19 9.66
CA ARG A 283 19.96 8.27 9.74
C ARG A 283 21.32 7.78 10.23
N TYR A 284 21.34 6.88 11.21
CA TYR A 284 22.57 6.28 11.71
C TYR A 284 23.27 5.47 10.62
N THR A 285 22.53 4.65 9.87
CA THR A 285 23.05 3.91 8.72
C THR A 285 23.67 4.85 7.69
N ASP A 286 23.02 5.96 7.35
CA ASP A 286 23.56 6.97 6.42
C ASP A 286 24.84 7.63 6.95
N LEU A 287 24.88 7.96 8.24
CA LEU A 287 26.07 8.51 8.90
C LEU A 287 27.24 7.52 8.84
N VAL A 288 27.02 6.24 9.12
CA VAL A 288 28.06 5.21 9.06
C VAL A 288 28.50 4.99 7.60
N LYS A 289 27.56 4.95 6.63
CA LYS A 289 27.88 4.86 5.19
C LYS A 289 28.76 6.03 4.73
N LYS A 290 28.46 7.26 5.18
CA LYS A 290 29.24 8.46 4.90
C LYS A 290 30.64 8.39 5.53
N ALA A 291 30.72 8.13 6.83
CA ALA A 291 31.99 8.02 7.56
C ALA A 291 32.91 6.93 6.96
N ALA A 292 32.34 5.76 6.62
CA ALA A 292 33.09 4.69 5.96
C ALA A 292 33.59 5.12 4.57
N SER A 293 32.81 5.91 3.83
CA SER A 293 33.21 6.41 2.50
C SER A 293 34.33 7.44 2.58
N GLU A 294 34.26 8.36 3.53
CA GLU A 294 35.32 9.34 3.81
C GLU A 294 36.61 8.64 4.22
N GLU A 295 36.53 7.64 5.09
CA GLU A 295 37.69 6.89 5.54
C GLU A 295 38.30 6.02 4.41
N LEU A 296 37.46 5.38 3.60
CA LEU A 296 37.93 4.67 2.39
C LEU A 296 38.64 5.61 1.41
N ALA A 297 38.22 6.87 1.31
CA ALA A 297 38.87 7.88 0.46
C ALA A 297 40.25 8.26 1.00
N LYS A 298 40.40 8.45 2.32
CA LYS A 298 41.69 8.73 2.98
C LYS A 298 42.69 7.57 2.85
N LEU A 299 42.21 6.34 2.96
CA LEU A 299 43.04 5.13 2.86
C LEU A 299 43.45 4.81 1.41
N LYS A 300 42.67 5.25 0.40
CA LYS A 300 42.90 4.96 -1.02
C LYS A 300 44.32 5.31 -1.52
N PRO A 301 44.89 6.51 -1.27
CA PRO A 301 46.25 6.85 -1.73
C PRO A 301 47.36 6.05 -1.02
N LEU A 302 47.09 5.51 0.17
CA LEU A 302 48.06 4.80 0.99
C LEU A 302 48.02 3.26 0.79
N ARG A 303 47.21 2.77 -0.17
CA ARG A 303 46.98 1.34 -0.42
C ARG A 303 48.22 0.54 -0.81
N ALA A 304 49.32 1.18 -1.22
CA ALA A 304 50.58 0.50 -1.51
C ALA A 304 51.17 -0.19 -0.26
N ARG A 305 50.81 0.27 0.95
CA ARG A 305 51.18 -0.39 2.20
C ARG A 305 50.22 -1.54 2.49
N GLU A 306 50.75 -2.74 2.67
CA GLU A 306 49.97 -3.97 2.83
C GLU A 306 48.99 -3.92 4.02
N GLU A 307 49.40 -3.34 5.15
CA GLU A 307 48.53 -3.14 6.32
C GLU A 307 47.34 -2.22 6.01
N VAL A 308 47.57 -1.14 5.26
CA VAL A 308 46.53 -0.19 4.85
C VAL A 308 45.57 -0.86 3.86
N ASN A 309 46.07 -1.68 2.94
CA ASN A 309 45.22 -2.41 1.99
C ASN A 309 44.29 -3.41 2.72
N ARG A 310 44.77 -4.09 3.78
CA ARG A 310 43.94 -4.96 4.62
C ARG A 310 42.83 -4.19 5.35
N ARG A 311 43.14 -3.03 5.93
CA ARG A 311 42.15 -2.14 6.57
C ARG A 311 41.13 -1.63 5.57
N TRP A 312 41.58 -1.19 4.40
CA TRP A 312 40.71 -0.72 3.31
C TRP A 312 39.76 -1.83 2.83
N ALA A 313 40.27 -3.05 2.63
CA ALA A 313 39.45 -4.19 2.21
C ALA A 313 38.39 -4.55 3.27
N SER A 314 38.77 -4.51 4.55
CA SER A 314 37.86 -4.78 5.67
C SER A 314 36.76 -3.73 5.75
N LEU A 315 37.12 -2.44 5.70
CA LEU A 315 36.15 -1.35 5.75
C LEU A 315 35.25 -1.32 4.50
N LYS A 316 35.78 -1.66 3.32
CA LYS A 316 34.99 -1.81 2.10
C LYS A 316 33.98 -2.96 2.25
N ARG A 317 34.38 -4.07 2.88
CA ARG A 317 33.48 -5.19 3.18
C ARG A 317 32.39 -4.76 4.17
N VAL A 318 32.74 -4.08 5.27
CA VAL A 318 31.78 -3.56 6.25
C VAL A 318 30.79 -2.59 5.60
N ARG A 319 31.26 -1.62 4.81
CA ARG A 319 30.37 -0.71 4.08
C ARG A 319 29.42 -1.47 3.15
N ARG A 320 29.92 -2.49 2.44
CA ARG A 320 29.09 -3.35 1.58
C ARG A 320 28.05 -4.14 2.38
N LEU A 321 28.39 -4.60 3.58
CA LEU A 321 27.47 -5.30 4.48
C LEU A 321 26.41 -4.38 5.05
N ILE A 322 26.77 -3.14 5.39
CA ILE A 322 25.80 -2.12 5.86
C ILE A 322 24.81 -1.75 4.76
N SER A 323 25.24 -1.71 3.49
CA SER A 323 24.31 -1.60 2.36
C SER A 323 23.51 -2.87 2.12
N ARG A 324 24.04 -4.05 2.46
CA ARG A 324 23.32 -5.32 2.31
C ARG A 324 22.36 -5.61 3.44
N ALA A 325 22.48 -5.05 4.65
CA ALA A 325 21.45 -5.23 5.68
C ALA A 325 20.08 -4.63 5.24
N ASP A 326 20.08 -3.72 4.27
CA ASP A 326 18.88 -3.25 3.57
C ASP A 326 18.42 -4.24 2.45
N ASP A 327 19.31 -5.08 1.91
CA ASP A 327 19.05 -6.00 0.77
C ASP A 327 18.98 -7.50 1.15
N SER A 328 19.50 -7.92 2.30
CA SER A 328 19.81 -9.32 2.67
C SER A 328 18.63 -10.05 3.32
N GLN A 329 17.41 -9.60 3.06
CA GLN A 329 16.20 -10.40 3.26
C GLN A 329 15.71 -11.03 1.94
N LEU A 330 16.54 -11.00 0.90
CA LEU A 330 16.29 -11.58 -0.43
C LEU A 330 17.16 -12.82 -0.75
N GLU A 331 17.81 -13.43 0.26
CA GLU A 331 18.42 -14.77 0.17
C GLU A 331 17.70 -15.69 1.16
#